data_AF-A0A350AGT0-F1
#
_entry.id   AF-A0A350AGT0-F1
#
_cell.length_a   1.000
_cell.length_b   1.000
_cell.length_c   1.000
_cell.angle_alpha   90.00
_cell.angle_beta   90.00
_cell.angle_gamma   90.00
#
_symmetry.space_group_name_H-M   'P 1'
#
loop_
_entity.id
_entity.type
_entity.pdbx_description
1 polymer ?
#
loop_
_entity_poly.entity_id
_entity_poly.type
_entity_poly.pdbx_seq_one_letter_code
_entity_poly.pdbx_strand_id
1 'polypeptide(L)' 'GAWVAKVVAELAAMENVKMRLRCMGAGVYDHGYVLAYERVADHAPGAKGPRHRLWRIRARRIVSA' A
#
# COMPACT_ATOMS: atom_id res chain seq x y z
N GLY A 1 -8.37 6.76 19.31
CA GLY A 1 -8.80 6.91 17.91
C GLY A 1 -8.39 8.24 17.29
N ALA A 2 -8.66 9.36 17.97
CA ALA A 2 -8.49 10.71 17.41
C ALA A 2 -7.11 10.99 16.80
N TRP A 3 -6.02 10.57 17.44
CA TRP A 3 -4.66 10.75 16.90
C TRP A 3 -4.43 10.01 15.58
N VAL A 4 -4.86 8.74 15.48
CA VAL A 4 -4.71 7.94 14.25
C VAL A 4 -5.49 8.57 13.10
N ALA A 5 -6.73 8.99 13.35
CA ALA A 5 -7.56 9.63 12.33
C ALA A 5 -6.92 10.93 11.81
N LYS A 6 -6.35 11.74 12.72
CA LYS A 6 -5.62 12.95 12.38
C LYS A 6 -4.41 12.65 11.47
N VAL A 7 -3.55 11.72 11.85
CA VAL A 7 -2.34 11.37 11.06
C VAL A 7 -2.71 10.79 9.69
N VAL A 8 -3.75 9.96 9.61
CA VAL A 8 -4.23 9.43 8.32
C VAL A 8 -4.74 10.56 7.42
N ALA A 9 -5.47 11.53 7.96
CA ALA A 9 -5.95 12.68 7.19
C ALA A 9 -4.78 13.54 6.69
N GLU A 10 -3.77 13.78 7.52
CA GLU A 10 -2.54 14.50 7.14
C GLU A 10 -1.81 13.78 5.99
N LEU A 11 -1.59 12.46 6.10
CA LEU A 11 -0.93 11.67 5.05
C LEU A 11 -1.73 11.62 3.75
N ALA A 12 -3.07 11.54 3.84
CA ALA A 12 -3.93 11.49 2.67
C ALA A 12 -3.96 12.82 1.90
N ALA A 13 -3.68 13.94 2.56
CA ALA A 13 -3.64 15.28 1.95
C ALA A 13 -2.31 15.59 1.23
N MET A 14 -1.26 14.78 1.44
CA MET A 14 0.05 15.01 0.82
C MET A 14 0.09 14.50 -0.63
N GLU A 15 0.36 15.38 -1.59
CA GLU A 15 0.38 15.04 -3.02
C GLU A 15 1.42 13.96 -3.39
N ASN A 16 2.54 13.93 -2.66
CA ASN A 16 3.66 13.01 -2.83
C ASN A 16 3.49 11.69 -2.06
N VAL A 17 2.39 11.50 -1.33
CA VAL A 17 2.09 10.26 -0.61
C VAL A 17 1.05 9.45 -1.38
N LYS A 18 1.30 8.15 -1.51
CA LYS A 18 0.32 7.19 -2.03
C LYS A 18 0.03 6.15 -0.96
N MET A 19 -1.09 6.33 -0.26
CA MET A 19 -1.58 5.35 0.70
C MET A 19 -2.22 4.17 -0.04
N ARG A 20 -1.79 2.95 0.31
CA ARG A 20 -2.34 1.70 -0.24
C ARG A 20 -2.90 0.87 0.92
N LEU A 21 -4.22 0.80 1.02
CA LEU A 21 -4.91 -0.02 2.01
C LEU A 21 -5.09 -1.45 1.47
N ARG A 22 -5.25 -2.43 2.37
CA ARG A 22 -5.37 -3.86 2.00
C ARG A 22 -4.18 -4.37 1.18
N CYS A 23 -3.01 -3.74 1.38
CA CYS A 23 -1.76 -4.05 0.71
C CYS A 23 -0.76 -4.57 1.74
N MET A 24 -0.28 -5.79 1.55
CA MET A 24 0.70 -6.46 2.40
C MET A 24 2.08 -6.35 1.76
N GLY A 25 3.11 -5.96 2.53
CA GLY A 25 4.50 -6.15 2.10
C GLY A 25 4.82 -7.64 2.06
N ALA A 26 4.94 -8.21 0.86
CA ALA A 26 5.13 -9.65 0.66
C ALA A 26 6.59 -10.08 0.76
N GLY A 27 7.52 -9.17 0.46
CA GLY A 27 8.95 -9.44 0.60
C GLY A 27 9.80 -8.22 0.30
N VAL A 28 10.95 -8.13 0.98
CA VAL A 28 12.01 -7.16 0.71
C VAL A 28 13.22 -7.92 0.19
N TYR A 29 13.76 -7.45 -0.92
CA TYR A 29 14.85 -8.07 -1.65
C TYR A 29 15.99 -7.06 -1.86
N ASP A 30 17.06 -7.54 -2.45
CA ASP A 30 18.28 -6.79 -2.66
C ASP A 30 18.05 -5.45 -3.39
N HIS A 31 18.90 -4.50 -3.03
CA HIS A 31 18.97 -3.18 -3.63
C HIS A 31 17.69 -2.34 -3.54
N GLY A 32 16.80 -2.60 -2.57
CA GLY A 32 15.59 -1.81 -2.37
C GLY A 32 14.42 -2.24 -3.26
N TYR A 33 14.38 -3.51 -3.64
CA TYR A 33 13.24 -4.08 -4.36
C TYR A 33 12.23 -4.69 -3.38
N VAL A 34 10.96 -4.36 -3.53
CA VAL A 34 9.87 -4.80 -2.64
C VAL A 34 8.74 -5.38 -3.48
N LEU A 35 8.22 -6.52 -3.03
CA LEU A 35 6.92 -7.01 -3.50
C LEU A 35 5.84 -6.62 -2.52
N ALA A 36 4.72 -6.09 -3.04
CA ALA A 36 3.54 -5.80 -2.24
C ALA A 36 2.28 -6.41 -2.87
N TYR A 37 1.49 -7.11 -2.08
CA TYR A 37 0.29 -7.80 -2.52
C TYR A 37 -0.95 -7.02 -2.07
N GLU A 38 -1.67 -6.43 -3.02
CA GLU A 38 -2.89 -5.63 -2.80
C GLU A 38 -4.14 -6.44 -3.15
N ARG A 39 -5.07 -6.51 -2.20
CA ARG A 39 -6.41 -7.04 -2.42
C ARG A 39 -7.34 -5.94 -2.94
N VAL A 40 -7.28 -5.69 -4.24
CA VAL A 40 -7.96 -4.59 -4.93
C VAL A 40 -9.48 -4.69 -4.81
N ALA A 41 -10.07 -5.72 -5.41
CA ALA A 41 -11.53 -5.92 -5.47
C ALA A 41 -12.00 -7.17 -4.71
N ASP A 42 -11.12 -7.85 -3.99
CA ASP A 42 -11.43 -9.06 -3.22
C ASP A 42 -12.60 -8.89 -2.24
N HIS A 43 -12.76 -7.69 -1.71
CA HIS A 43 -13.79 -7.32 -0.73
C HIS A 43 -15.06 -6.74 -1.37
N ALA A 44 -15.11 -6.62 -2.70
CA ALA A 44 -16.19 -5.97 -3.44
C ALA A 44 -16.69 -6.89 -4.58
N PRO A 45 -17.59 -7.84 -4.27
CA PRO A 45 -18.18 -8.73 -5.28
C PRO A 45 -18.80 -7.95 -6.44
N GLY A 46 -18.51 -8.35 -7.68
CA GLY A 46 -19.04 -7.70 -8.88
C GLY A 46 -18.31 -6.41 -9.31
N ALA A 47 -17.32 -5.94 -8.54
CA ALA A 47 -16.50 -4.81 -8.97
C ALA A 47 -15.70 -5.17 -10.23
N LYS A 48 -15.66 -4.25 -11.20
CA LYS A 48 -14.89 -4.41 -12.44
C LYS A 48 -13.40 -4.25 -12.16
N GLY A 49 -12.57 -5.06 -12.83
CA GLY A 49 -11.10 -4.98 -12.74
C GLY A 49 -10.46 -6.16 -12.01
N PRO A 50 -9.15 -6.09 -11.71
CA PRO A 50 -8.43 -7.20 -11.10
C PRO A 50 -8.88 -7.42 -9.66
N ARG A 51 -9.02 -8.69 -9.27
CA ARG A 51 -9.33 -9.08 -7.88
C ARG A 51 -8.17 -8.72 -6.95
N HIS A 52 -6.95 -9.06 -7.34
CA HIS A 52 -5.71 -8.79 -6.60
C HIS A 52 -4.64 -8.20 -7.53
N ARG A 53 -3.65 -7.53 -6.95
CA ARG A 53 -2.50 -6.96 -7.68
C ARG A 53 -1.21 -7.23 -6.92
N LEU A 54 -0.20 -7.72 -7.63
CA LEU A 54 1.17 -7.78 -7.13
C LEU A 54 1.96 -6.59 -7.66
N TRP A 55 2.45 -5.77 -6.75
CA TRP A 55 3.29 -4.62 -7.03
C TRP A 55 4.76 -5.01 -6.98
N ARG A 56 5.52 -4.42 -7.90
CA ARG A 56 6.98 -4.44 -7.92
C ARG A 56 7.44 -3.01 -7.66
N ILE A 57 8.04 -2.77 -6.50
CA ILE A 57 8.39 -1.42 -6.04
C ILE A 57 9.91 -1.33 -5.92
N ARG A 58 10.49 -0.28 -6.50
CA ARG A 58 11.89 0.10 -6.27
C ARG A 58 11.91 1.31 -5.36
N ALA A 59 12.51 1.17 -4.20
CA ALA A 59 12.60 2.22 -3.19
C ALA A 59 14.07 2.52 -2.86
N ARG A 60 14.40 3.82 -2.73
CA ARG A 60 15.72 4.24 -2.24
C ARG A 60 15.91 3.92 -0.76
N ARG A 61 14.82 3.95 0.02
CA ARG A 61 14.80 3.65 1.45
C ARG A 61 13.53 2.88 1.78
N ILE A 62 13.66 1.89 2.64
CA ILE A 62 12.55 1.07 3.15
C ILE A 62 12.55 1.22 4.66
N VAL A 63 11.38 1.48 5.23
CA VAL A 63 11.17 1.53 6.68
C VAL A 63 10.16 0.42 7.01
N SER A 64 10.51 -0.47 7.93
CA SER A 64 9.66 -1.55 8.44
C SER A 64 9.34 -1.27 9.91
N ALA A 65 8.12 -1.63 10.34
CA ALA A 65 7.67 -1.55 11.73
C ALA A 65 7.46 -2.95 12.30
#